data_AF-A0AAV9FGY7-F1
#
_entry.id   AF-A0AAV9FGY7-F1
#
_cell.length_a   1.000
_cell.length_b   1.000
_cell.length_c   1.000
_cell.angle_alpha   90.00
_cell.angle_beta   90.00
_cell.angle_gamma   90.00
#
_symmetry.space_group_name_H-M   'P 1'
#
loop_
_entity.id
_entity.type
_entity.pdbx_description
1 polymer ?
#
loop_
_entity_poly.entity_id
_entity_poly.type
_entity_poly.pdbx_seq_one_letter_code
_entity_poly.pdbx_strand_id
1 'polypeptide(L)'
;MFIVGILVISYDGGHTRGYQPDFIGHLPPQKAKMILWDPMGCSWTVNYIPSKDDNLLSGGWTAFMRATNLEVGDLCLFELIKPLEIKAASA
;
A
#
# COMPACT_ATOMS: atom_id res chain seq x y z
N MET A 1 -19.23 -2.57 -5.15
CA MET A 1 -18.14 -3.55 -4.98
C MET A 1 -17.00 -2.80 -4.31
N PHE A 2 -16.73 -3.07 -3.03
CA PHE A 2 -15.59 -2.50 -2.31
C PHE A 2 -14.41 -3.43 -2.58
N ILE A 3 -13.31 -2.89 -3.09
CA ILE A 3 -12.15 -3.70 -3.47
C ILE A 3 -11.18 -3.64 -2.29
N VAL A 4 -11.04 -4.77 -1.61
CA VAL A 4 -10.11 -4.94 -0.49
C VAL A 4 -8.93 -5.76 -0.98
N GLY A 5 -7.73 -5.21 -0.87
CA GLY A 5 -6.45 -5.83 -1.17
C GLY A 5 -5.72 -6.25 0.11
N ILE A 6 -5.03 -7.39 0.12
CA ILE A 6 -4.10 -7.81 1.16
C ILE A 6 -2.68 -7.62 0.64
N LEU A 7 -1.87 -6.91 1.42
CA LEU A 7 -0.44 -6.74 1.19
C LEU A 7 0.30 -7.44 2.32
N VAL A 8 1.28 -8.27 1.95
CA VAL A 8 2.22 -8.83 2.92
C VAL A 8 3.43 -7.91 2.96
N ILE A 9 3.76 -7.38 4.13
CA ILE A 9 4.92 -6.52 4.28
C ILE A 9 6.17 -7.40 4.32
N SER A 10 6.83 -7.59 3.18
CA SER A 10 8.14 -8.24 3.10
C SER A 10 9.25 -7.19 3.17
N TYR A 11 10.46 -7.56 3.58
CA TYR A 11 11.61 -6.66 3.60
C TYR A 11 12.79 -7.36 2.94
N ASP A 12 12.88 -7.21 1.62
CA ASP A 12 14.11 -7.49 0.89
C ASP A 12 14.52 -6.20 0.18
N GLY A 13 15.34 -5.39 0.86
CA GLY A 13 15.93 -4.18 0.28
C GLY A 13 15.01 -2.95 0.10
N GLY A 14 13.92 -2.82 0.87
CA GLY A 14 13.07 -1.60 0.87
C GLY A 14 11.79 -1.68 0.01
N HIS A 15 11.32 -2.89 -0.26
CA HIS A 15 10.19 -3.19 -1.16
C HIS A 15 9.04 -3.85 -0.40
N THR A 16 7.78 -3.61 -0.79
CA THR A 16 6.60 -4.29 -0.24
C THR A 16 5.93 -5.09 -1.36
N ARG A 17 5.46 -6.33 -1.10
CA ARG A 17 4.84 -7.19 -2.12
C ARG A 17 3.35 -7.34 -1.89
N GLY A 18 2.57 -7.14 -2.95
CA GLY A 18 1.11 -7.29 -2.89
C GLY A 18 0.63 -8.57 -3.53
N TYR A 19 -0.17 -9.32 -2.79
CA TYR A 19 -0.78 -10.57 -3.25
C TYR A 19 -2.28 -10.41 -3.34
N GLN A 20 -2.77 -9.65 -4.34
CA GLN A 20 -4.15 -9.78 -4.79
C GLN A 20 -4.31 -9.35 -6.26
N PRO A 21 -4.51 -10.28 -7.21
CA PRO A 21 -4.53 -9.97 -8.64
C PRO A 21 -5.68 -9.02 -9.03
N ASP A 22 -6.84 -9.15 -8.39
CA ASP A 22 -7.98 -8.27 -8.65
C ASP A 22 -7.71 -6.83 -8.21
N PHE A 23 -7.00 -6.62 -7.10
CA PHE A 23 -6.66 -5.30 -6.60
C PHE A 23 -5.68 -4.56 -7.52
N ILE A 24 -4.73 -5.28 -8.13
CA ILE A 24 -3.71 -4.73 -9.04
C ILE A 24 -4.35 -4.06 -10.26
N GLY A 25 -5.44 -4.62 -10.79
CA GLY A 25 -6.16 -4.04 -11.93
C GLY A 25 -6.75 -2.65 -11.66
N HIS A 26 -6.90 -2.26 -10.38
CA HIS A 26 -7.41 -0.95 -9.98
C HIS A 26 -6.31 0.02 -9.54
N LEU A 27 -5.06 -0.43 -9.50
CA LEU A 27 -3.92 0.42 -9.22
C LEU A 27 -3.47 1.18 -10.47
N PRO A 28 -2.76 2.31 -10.31
CA PRO A 28 -2.27 3.07 -11.44
C PRO A 28 -1.37 2.23 -12.36
N PRO A 29 -1.49 2.36 -13.69
CA PRO A 29 -0.64 1.61 -14.61
C PRO A 29 0.80 2.16 -14.68
N GLN A 30 1.05 3.33 -14.08
CA GLN A 30 2.34 4.03 -14.09
C GLN A 30 2.69 4.52 -12.69
N LYS A 31 3.96 4.95 -12.52
CA LYS A 31 4.41 5.58 -11.27
C LYS A 31 3.49 6.76 -10.93
N ALA A 32 3.00 6.78 -9.70
CA ALA A 32 2.08 7.80 -9.24
C ALA A 32 2.29 8.12 -7.76
N LYS A 33 1.84 9.29 -7.33
CA LYS A 33 1.69 9.56 -5.89
C LYS A 33 0.33 9.10 -5.45
N MET A 34 0.29 8.34 -4.37
CA MET A 34 -0.92 7.83 -3.74
C MET A 34 -1.04 8.37 -2.32
N ILE A 35 -2.28 8.47 -1.85
CA ILE A 35 -2.61 8.88 -0.50
C ILE A 35 -3.05 7.62 0.26
N LEU A 36 -2.32 7.33 1.34
CA LEU A 36 -2.66 6.31 2.31
C LEU A 36 -3.32 6.95 3.52
N TRP A 37 -4.46 6.44 3.93
CA TRP A 37 -5.13 6.82 5.17
C TRP A 37 -4.85 5.77 6.23
N ASP A 38 -4.32 6.19 7.38
CA ASP A 38 -4.17 5.30 8.52
C ASP A 38 -5.49 5.15 9.31
N PRO A 39 -5.56 4.20 10.26
CA PRO A 39 -6.76 4.02 11.10
C PRO A 39 -7.08 5.23 11.99
N MET A 40 -6.11 6.10 12.26
CA MET A 40 -6.30 7.33 13.04
C MET A 40 -6.84 8.49 12.19
N GLY A 41 -6.97 8.30 10.87
CA GLY A 41 -7.45 9.31 9.93
C GLY A 41 -6.37 10.27 9.44
N CYS A 42 -5.08 10.00 9.68
CA CYS A 42 -4.01 10.78 9.09
C CYS A 42 -3.72 10.31 7.66
N SER A 43 -3.42 11.26 6.79
CA SER A 43 -3.08 11.01 5.39
C SER A 43 -1.57 11.02 5.15
N TRP A 44 -1.07 10.05 4.39
CA TRP A 44 0.34 9.87 4.07
C TRP A 44 0.52 9.80 2.57
N THR A 45 1.31 10.70 2.00
CA THR A 45 1.64 10.65 0.58
C THR A 45 2.78 9.66 0.35
N VAL A 46 2.54 8.67 -0.51
CA VAL A 46 3.53 7.66 -0.90
C VAL A 46 3.70 7.59 -2.40
N ASN A 47 4.88 7.19 -2.85
CA ASN A 47 5.14 6.91 -4.25
C ASN A 47 4.80 5.44 -4.55
N TYR A 48 3.89 5.26 -5.48
CA TYR A 48 3.57 3.98 -6.09
C TYR A 48 4.44 3.75 -7.32
N ILE A 49 5.07 2.58 -7.39
CA ILE A 49 5.91 2.16 -8.49
C ILE A 49 5.42 0.78 -8.95
N PRO A 50 4.66 0.71 -10.06
CA PRO A 50 4.32 -0.58 -10.64
C PRO A 50 5.58 -1.23 -11.23
N SER A 51 5.80 -2.51 -10.94
CA SER A 51 6.78 -3.36 -11.62
C SER A 51 6.08 -4.56 -12.25
N LYS A 52 6.77 -5.27 -13.15
CA LYS A 52 6.23 -6.48 -13.81
C LYS A 52 5.91 -7.59 -12.81
N ASP A 53 6.73 -7.71 -11.78
CA ASP A 53 6.66 -8.82 -10.82
C ASP A 53 6.09 -8.37 -9.47
N ASP A 54 6.26 -7.09 -9.10
CA ASP A 54 5.92 -6.55 -7.78
C ASP A 54 5.40 -5.10 -7.86
N ASN A 55 4.34 -4.78 -7.12
CA ASN A 55 3.89 -3.39 -6.96
C ASN A 55 4.47 -2.79 -5.70
N LEU A 56 5.20 -1.67 -5.84
CA LEU A 56 6.04 -1.14 -4.78
C LEU A 56 5.49 0.18 -4.24
N LEU A 57 5.55 0.33 -2.92
CA LEU A 57 5.35 1.60 -2.23
C LEU A 57 6.71 2.11 -1.73
N SER A 58 7.03 3.36 -2.04
CA SER A 58 8.28 4.02 -1.66
C SER A 58 8.00 5.48 -1.29
N GLY A 59 9.03 6.23 -0.87
CA GLY A 59 8.95 7.67 -0.63
C GLY A 59 7.74 8.11 0.23
N GLY A 60 7.88 7.99 1.55
CA GLY A 60 6.79 8.22 2.51
C GLY A 60 6.30 6.92 3.16
N TRP A 61 6.50 5.78 2.49
CA TRP A 61 6.12 4.45 2.99
C TRP A 61 6.75 4.08 4.34
N THR A 62 8.05 4.31 4.52
CA THR A 62 8.72 4.03 5.80
C THR A 62 8.19 4.91 6.95
N ALA A 63 7.80 6.15 6.67
CA ALA A 63 7.22 7.03 7.68
C ALA A 63 5.82 6.55 8.07
N PHE A 64 5.02 6.14 7.09
CA PHE A 64 3.74 5.48 7.30
C PHE A 64 3.88 4.23 8.18
N MET A 65 4.77 3.30 7.82
CA MET A 65 5.01 2.07 8.60
C MET A 65 5.35 2.38 10.07
N ARG A 66 6.22 3.37 10.29
CA ARG A 66 6.61 3.79 11.66
C ARG A 66 5.45 4.38 12.43
N ALA A 67 4.57 5.15 11.79
CA ALA A 67 3.41 5.75 12.43
C ALA A 67 2.32 4.72 12.75
N THR A 68 2.15 3.72 11.90
CA THR A 68 1.17 2.64 12.09
C THR A 68 1.75 1.43 12.83
N ASN A 69 3.01 1.49 13.25
CA ASN A 69 3.72 0.42 13.94
C ASN A 69 3.71 -0.92 13.18
N LEU A 70 3.73 -0.86 11.84
CA LEU A 70 3.76 -2.02 10.95
C LEU A 70 5.17 -2.57 10.83
N GLU A 71 5.29 -3.89 10.94
CA GLU A 71 6.54 -4.63 10.83
C GLU A 71 6.56 -5.59 9.63
N VAL A 72 7.73 -6.16 9.39
CA VAL A 72 7.94 -7.15 8.33
C VAL A 72 7.27 -8.46 8.75
N GLY A 73 6.44 -9.02 7.87
CA GLY A 73 5.61 -10.18 8.15
C GLY A 73 4.18 -9.82 8.51
N ASP A 74 3.89 -8.56 8.81
CA ASP A 74 2.53 -8.12 9.07
C ASP A 74 1.68 -8.13 7.80
N LEU A 75 0.41 -8.43 8.01
CA LEU A 75 -0.62 -8.28 7.00
C LEU A 75 -1.24 -6.90 7.11
N CYS A 76 -1.28 -6.20 6.00
CA CYS A 76 -1.97 -4.92 5.90
C CYS A 76 -3.09 -5.03 4.88
N LEU A 77 -4.32 -4.73 5.33
CA LEU A 77 -5.48 -4.60 4.48
C LEU A 77 -5.52 -3.19 3.89
N PHE A 78 -5.72 -3.13 2.58
CA PHE A 78 -5.86 -1.91 1.83
C PHE A 78 -7.24 -1.85 1.17
N GLU A 79 -8.01 -0.84 1.51
CA GLU A 79 -9.31 -0.58 0.90
C GLU A 79 -9.17 0.59 -0.08
N LEU A 80 -9.48 0.35 -1.36
CA LEU A 80 -9.46 1.40 -2.37
C LEU A 80 -10.68 2.31 -2.21
N ILE A 81 -10.46 3.56 -1.78
CA ILE A 81 -11.54 4.54 -1.62
C ILE A 81 -11.80 5.24 -2.95
N LYS A 82 -10.74 5.72 -3.62
CA LYS A 82 -10.77 6.40 -4.92
C LYS A 82 -9.52 6.03 -5.72
N PRO A 83 -9.46 6.34 -7.03
CA PRO A 83 -8.20 6.28 -7.76
C PRO A 83 -7.12 7.07 -7.00
N LEU A 84 -6.01 6.43 -6.66
CA LEU A 84 -4.89 6.99 -5.88
C LEU A 84 -5.14 7.20 -4.37
N GLU A 85 -6.32 6.90 -3.84
CA GLU A 85 -6.60 7.02 -2.40
C GLU A 85 -6.98 5.65 -1.81
N ILE A 86 -6.21 5.22 -0.82
CA ILE A 86 -6.38 3.91 -0.19
C ILE A 86 -6.39 4.09 1.33
N LYS A 87 -7.27 3.36 2.02
CA LYS A 87 -7.23 3.21 3.48
C LYS A 87 -6.46 1.96 3.85
N ALA A 88 -5.55 2.09 4.79
CA ALA A 88 -4.74 1.00 5.31
C ALA A 88 -5.17 0.64 6.73
N ALA A 89 -5.24 -0.66 7.01
CA ALA A 89 -5.48 -1.19 8.34
C ALA A 89 -4.57 -2.40 8.55
N SER A 90 -3.82 -2.43 9.66
CA SER A 90 -3.12 -3.64 10.11
C SER A 90 -4.15 -4.70 10.48
N ALA A 91 -3.96 -5.93 10.01
CA ALA A 91 -4.80 -7.09 10.34
C ALA A 91 -4.36 -7.74 11.66
#